data_AF-A0A8S9Z0X9-F1
#
_entry.id   AF-A0A8S9Z0X9-F1
#
_cell.length_a   1.000
_cell.length_b   1.000
_cell.length_c   1.000
_cell.angle_alpha   90.00
_cell.angle_beta   90.00
_cell.angle_gamma   90.00
#
_symmetry.space_group_name_H-M   'P 1'
#
loop_
_entity.id
_entity.type
_entity.pdbx_description
1 polymer ?
#
loop_
_entity_poly.entity_id
_entity_poly.type
_entity_poly.pdbx_seq_one_letter_code
_entity_poly.pdbx_strand_id
1 'polypeptide(L)'
;MLRTQPSDVVYSRQMPSAAILLIHPLQRSDSGEYRCEAQLSGKRVLSEQKTVLNVTKPKEKVHARLRFSSDDPELSYIFGHLITSPSTNGIQIWTVPVGLNLTLFCLYEGAPIVPTRWYFDGPGTGIRQDANFGILIIESASIQNEATYTCSSQTHDDDAVSKSFKIKVQAQPKLRVIPSSVVQSSEGTDLVLGCKYSESSEGFPLQTSLWNVPLMTSGQESNHTSFRTKFAPGTDIGWLHNGKTSKRLVESEKLQIGGR
;
A
#
# COMPACT_ATOMS: atom_id res chain seq x y z
N MET A 1 -2.95 -14.74 -38.65
CA MET A 1 -2.22 -13.95 -37.63
C MET A 1 -3.13 -12.85 -37.12
N LEU A 2 -3.51 -12.89 -35.84
CA LEU A 2 -3.73 -11.71 -34.99
C LEU A 2 -4.01 -12.22 -33.57
N ARG A 3 -3.12 -11.82 -32.65
CA ARG A 3 -3.03 -12.16 -31.23
C ARG A 3 -4.36 -11.96 -30.51
N THR A 4 -4.85 -13.01 -29.87
CA THR A 4 -5.71 -12.89 -28.68
C THR A 4 -4.81 -12.59 -27.48
N GLN A 5 -4.85 -11.36 -26.98
CA GLN A 5 -4.34 -11.04 -25.64
C GLN A 5 -5.25 -11.71 -24.60
N PRO A 6 -4.72 -12.35 -23.55
CA PRO A 6 -5.52 -12.59 -22.35
C PRO A 6 -5.62 -11.27 -21.59
N SER A 7 -6.78 -10.65 -21.70
CA SER A 7 -7.19 -9.47 -20.95
C SER A 7 -7.60 -9.87 -19.53
N ASP A 8 -6.63 -10.19 -18.68
CA ASP A 8 -6.88 -10.33 -17.23
C ASP A 8 -5.96 -9.38 -16.46
N VAL A 9 -6.03 -8.09 -16.82
CA VAL A 9 -5.61 -7.03 -15.90
C VAL A 9 -6.88 -6.48 -15.30
N VAL A 10 -7.31 -7.09 -14.21
CA VAL A 10 -8.35 -6.52 -13.33
C VAL A 10 -7.72 -5.30 -12.65
N TYR A 11 -7.66 -4.17 -13.36
CA TYR A 11 -7.64 -2.87 -12.71
C TYR A 11 -9.03 -2.66 -12.12
N SER A 12 -9.27 -3.21 -10.93
CA SER A 12 -10.31 -2.64 -10.09
C SER A 12 -9.84 -1.22 -9.82
N ARG A 13 -10.57 -0.19 -10.31
CA ARG A 13 -10.40 1.17 -9.78
C ARG A 13 -10.44 1.01 -8.27
N GLN A 14 -9.31 1.23 -7.62
CA GLN A 14 -9.18 1.05 -6.19
C GLN A 14 -10.23 1.98 -5.57
N MET A 15 -11.32 1.39 -5.09
CA MET A 15 -12.35 2.16 -4.41
C MET A 15 -11.65 2.83 -3.22
N PRO A 16 -11.94 4.10 -2.92
CA PRO A 16 -11.33 4.74 -1.76
C PRO A 16 -11.64 3.88 -0.54
N SER A 17 -10.60 3.42 0.16
CA SER A 17 -10.70 2.49 1.29
C SER A 17 -11.52 3.06 2.46
N ALA A 18 -11.79 4.37 2.44
CA ALA A 18 -12.63 5.08 3.39
C ALA A 18 -13.23 6.35 2.75
N ALA A 19 -14.40 6.76 3.24
CA ALA A 19 -14.93 8.11 3.04
C ALA A 19 -14.60 8.95 4.29
N ILE A 20 -13.85 10.04 4.11
CA ILE A 20 -13.33 10.85 5.22
C ILE A 20 -14.00 12.23 5.15
N LEU A 21 -14.63 12.66 6.25
CA LEU A 21 -15.12 14.03 6.43
C LEU A 21 -14.10 14.82 7.25
N LEU A 22 -13.45 15.78 6.62
CA LEU A 22 -12.56 16.73 7.29
C LEU A 22 -13.30 18.04 7.59
N ILE A 23 -13.38 18.42 8.86
CA ILE A 23 -13.92 19.71 9.29
C ILE A 23 -12.75 20.61 9.68
N HIS A 24 -12.46 21.62 8.86
CA HIS A 24 -11.35 22.53 9.08
C HIS A 24 -11.65 23.95 8.56
N PRO A 25 -11.48 25.01 9.38
CA PRO A 25 -11.25 24.95 10.84
C PRO A 25 -12.52 24.52 11.59
N LEU A 26 -12.35 23.85 12.72
CA LEU A 26 -13.46 23.43 13.57
C LEU A 26 -14.09 24.64 14.28
N GLN A 27 -15.40 24.81 14.16
CA GLN A 27 -16.18 25.91 14.72
C GLN A 27 -17.29 25.41 15.65
N ARG A 28 -17.77 26.28 16.54
CA ARG A 28 -18.88 25.92 17.46
C ARG A 28 -20.15 25.49 16.73
N SER A 29 -20.42 26.10 15.57
CA SER A 29 -21.55 25.79 14.70
C SER A 29 -21.49 24.39 14.09
N ASP A 30 -20.32 23.76 14.06
CA ASP A 30 -20.16 22.40 13.53
C ASP A 30 -20.64 21.34 14.54
N SER A 31 -21.01 21.75 15.75
CA SER A 31 -21.61 20.84 16.74
C SER A 31 -22.94 20.30 16.22
N GLY A 32 -23.14 18.99 16.34
CA GLY A 32 -24.32 18.35 15.80
C GLY A 32 -24.20 16.83 15.70
N GLU A 33 -25.21 16.23 15.08
CA GLU A 33 -25.25 14.80 14.77
C GLU A 33 -24.79 14.56 13.33
N TYR A 34 -23.78 13.70 13.17
CA TYR A 34 -23.24 13.27 11.87
C TYR A 34 -23.53 11.78 11.65
N ARG A 35 -23.85 11.42 10.40
CA ARG A 35 -24.01 10.04 9.94
C ARG A 35 -23.36 9.85 8.59
N CYS A 36 -22.79 8.67 8.37
CA CYS A 36 -22.24 8.31 7.08
C CYS A 36 -23.37 7.77 6.18
N GLU A 37 -23.37 8.19 4.91
CA GLU A 37 -24.30 7.70 3.89
C GLU A 37 -23.51 7.14 2.72
N ALA A 38 -23.89 5.95 2.26
CA ALA A 38 -23.43 5.36 1.02
C ALA A 38 -24.59 5.17 0.05
N GLN A 39 -24.36 5.49 -1.23
CA GLN A 39 -25.34 5.28 -2.29
C GLN A 39 -24.78 4.34 -3.36
N LEU A 40 -25.49 3.25 -3.64
CA LEU A 40 -25.14 2.29 -4.69
C LEU A 40 -26.36 1.98 -5.55
N SER A 41 -26.27 2.25 -6.85
CA SER A 41 -27.35 1.98 -7.82
C SER A 41 -28.71 2.56 -7.38
N GLY A 42 -28.71 3.77 -6.84
CA GLY A 42 -29.90 4.48 -6.36
C GLY A 42 -30.37 4.08 -4.95
N LYS A 43 -29.89 2.97 -4.38
CA LYS A 43 -30.17 2.58 -3.00
C LYS A 43 -29.27 3.34 -2.04
N ARG A 44 -29.88 4.05 -1.08
CA ARG A 44 -29.18 4.72 0.02
C ARG A 44 -29.11 3.83 1.25
N VAL A 45 -27.95 3.79 1.88
CA VAL A 45 -27.71 3.07 3.13
C VAL A 45 -27.02 4.04 4.08
N LEU A 46 -27.59 4.19 5.28
CA LEU A 46 -27.02 5.02 6.34
C LEU A 46 -26.29 4.14 7.35
N SER A 47 -25.28 4.71 8.01
CA SER A 47 -24.65 4.07 9.16
C SER A 47 -25.67 3.84 10.28
N GLU A 48 -25.61 2.67 10.92
CA GLU A 48 -26.43 2.34 12.09
C GLU A 48 -26.11 3.27 13.26
N GLN A 49 -24.81 3.53 13.45
CA GLN A 49 -24.30 4.44 14.47
C GLN A 49 -24.28 5.89 13.96
N LYS A 50 -24.37 6.80 14.93
CA LYS A 50 -24.29 8.25 14.74
C LYS A 50 -23.17 8.84 15.59
N THR A 51 -22.53 9.87 15.09
CA THR A 51 -21.48 10.62 15.80
C THR A 51 -22.06 11.95 16.29
N VAL A 52 -21.98 12.21 17.60
CA VAL A 52 -22.39 13.50 18.18
C VAL A 52 -21.14 14.32 18.45
N LEU A 53 -20.96 15.40 17.69
CA LEU A 53 -19.85 16.33 17.83
C LEU A 53 -20.27 17.50 18.73
N ASN A 54 -19.49 17.75 19.78
CA ASN A 54 -19.70 18.89 20.67
C ASN A 54 -18.43 19.75 20.72
N VAL A 55 -18.48 20.92 20.07
CA VAL A 55 -17.34 21.82 19.94
C VAL A 55 -17.39 22.90 21.00
N THR A 56 -16.34 22.98 21.83
CA THR A 56 -16.22 23.98 22.88
C THR A 56 -15.04 24.91 22.63
N LYS A 57 -15.09 26.13 23.18
CA LYS A 57 -13.93 27.02 23.17
C LYS A 57 -12.99 26.61 24.31
N PRO A 58 -11.70 26.37 24.05
CA PRO A 58 -10.76 26.02 25.11
C PRO A 58 -10.61 27.19 26.09
N LYS A 59 -10.43 26.86 27.38
CA LYS A 59 -10.26 27.85 28.46
C LYS A 59 -8.86 28.48 28.45
N GLU A 60 -7.88 27.80 27.87
CA GLU A 60 -6.47 28.19 27.80
C GLU A 60 -5.89 27.92 26.41
N LYS A 61 -4.69 28.46 26.14
CA LYS A 61 -3.95 28.19 24.88
C LYS A 61 -3.63 26.69 24.82
N VAL A 62 -3.98 26.06 23.69
CA VAL A 62 -3.64 24.65 23.44
C VAL A 62 -2.35 24.62 22.65
N HIS A 63 -1.35 23.90 23.15
CA HIS A 63 -0.06 23.74 22.48
C HIS A 63 -0.24 23.12 21.09
N ALA A 64 0.44 23.70 20.10
CA ALA A 64 0.36 23.27 18.72
C ALA A 64 1.04 21.92 18.51
N ARG A 65 0.44 21.03 17.72
CA ARG A 65 1.14 19.91 17.10
C ARG A 65 0.56 19.59 15.73
N LEU A 66 1.38 19.00 14.87
CA LEU A 66 0.93 18.49 13.58
C LEU A 66 0.69 16.99 13.64
N ARG A 67 -0.44 16.56 13.07
CA ARG A 67 -0.75 15.16 12.81
C ARG A 67 -0.90 14.92 11.32
N PHE A 68 -0.31 13.82 10.87
CA PHE A 68 -0.59 13.23 9.57
C PHE A 68 -1.69 12.19 9.71
N SER A 69 -2.34 11.88 8.58
CA SER A 69 -3.38 10.86 8.50
C SER A 69 -2.91 9.48 8.97
N SER A 70 -1.61 9.19 8.91
CA SER A 70 -1.02 7.96 9.43
C SER A 70 -0.96 7.90 10.96
N ASP A 71 -0.95 9.05 11.63
CA ASP A 71 -0.90 9.11 13.10
C ASP A 71 -2.28 9.02 13.74
N ASP A 72 -3.33 9.16 12.92
CA ASP A 72 -4.71 9.06 13.37
C ASP A 72 -5.06 7.58 13.61
N PRO A 73 -5.49 7.19 14.83
CA PRO A 73 -5.83 5.80 15.12
C PRO A 73 -6.91 5.23 14.20
N GLU A 74 -7.87 6.05 13.77
CA GLU A 74 -8.97 5.64 12.91
C GLU A 74 -8.57 5.60 11.43
N LEU A 75 -7.54 6.32 11.00
CA LEU A 75 -7.09 6.34 9.59
C LEU A 75 -5.76 5.60 9.36
N SER A 76 -5.04 5.25 10.42
CA SER A 76 -3.71 4.64 10.37
C SER A 76 -3.69 3.35 9.54
N TYR A 77 -4.77 2.56 9.57
CA TYR A 77 -4.88 1.32 8.80
C TYR A 77 -4.83 1.55 7.28
N ILE A 78 -5.29 2.71 6.80
CA ILE A 78 -5.29 3.06 5.38
C ILE A 78 -3.85 3.19 4.88
N PHE A 79 -2.96 3.75 5.71
CA PHE A 79 -1.57 4.04 5.35
C PHE A 79 -0.58 3.02 5.90
N GLY A 80 -1.01 2.13 6.80
CA GLY A 80 -0.17 1.16 7.50
C GLY A 80 0.67 0.28 6.57
N HIS A 81 0.10 -0.13 5.42
CA HIS A 81 0.80 -0.95 4.44
C HIS A 81 1.88 -0.22 3.64
N LEU A 82 1.86 1.12 3.63
CA LEU A 82 2.86 1.96 2.95
C LEU A 82 4.05 2.23 3.87
N ILE A 83 3.86 2.19 5.19
CA ILE A 83 4.90 2.54 6.16
C ILE A 83 5.91 1.40 6.25
N THR A 84 7.16 1.69 5.88
CA THR A 84 8.28 0.75 6.00
C THR A 84 9.19 1.20 7.14
N SER A 85 9.22 0.46 8.24
CA SER A 85 10.22 0.67 9.31
C SER A 85 11.58 0.19 8.80
N PRO A 86 12.63 1.05 8.78
CA PRO A 86 13.20 1.66 9.99
C PRO A 86 13.24 3.20 9.93
N SER A 87 12.78 3.87 10.99
CA SER A 87 12.95 5.32 11.12
C SER A 87 14.44 5.66 11.12
N THR A 88 14.94 6.29 10.05
CA THR A 88 16.31 6.79 10.04
C THR A 88 16.28 8.18 10.65
N ASN A 89 16.95 8.39 11.78
CA ASN A 89 16.96 9.67 12.51
C ASN A 89 15.56 10.18 12.93
N GLY A 90 14.60 9.27 13.16
CA GLY A 90 13.22 9.63 13.56
C GLY A 90 12.29 10.04 12.42
N ILE A 91 12.76 10.06 11.16
CA ILE A 91 11.91 10.32 9.99
C ILE A 91 11.32 8.99 9.48
N GLN A 92 9.99 8.93 9.36
CA GLN A 92 9.28 7.77 8.85
C GLN A 92 9.43 7.64 7.33
N ILE A 93 9.61 6.42 6.82
CA ILE A 93 9.69 6.14 5.38
C ILE A 93 8.39 5.48 4.90
N TRP A 94 7.80 6.03 3.86
CA TRP A 94 6.61 5.54 3.19
C TRP A 94 7.01 4.99 1.83
N THR A 95 6.84 3.68 1.65
CA THR A 95 7.02 3.00 0.38
C THR A 95 5.71 3.02 -0.39
N VAL A 96 5.65 3.86 -1.42
CA VAL A 96 4.47 4.11 -2.23
C VAL A 96 4.57 3.37 -3.56
N PRO A 97 3.58 2.54 -3.91
CA PRO A 97 3.47 1.97 -5.25
C PRO A 97 3.44 3.00 -6.37
N VAL A 98 4.16 2.74 -7.47
CA VAL A 98 3.99 3.52 -8.72
C VAL A 98 2.52 3.49 -9.15
N GLY A 99 2.01 4.65 -9.58
CA GLY A 99 0.64 4.83 -10.05
C GLY A 99 -0.40 4.98 -8.95
N LEU A 100 -0.03 4.87 -7.66
CA LEU A 100 -0.96 5.10 -6.55
C LEU A 100 -1.35 6.59 -6.48
N ASN A 101 -2.64 6.86 -6.35
CA ASN A 101 -3.13 8.19 -5.99
C ASN A 101 -3.06 8.34 -4.46
N LEU A 102 -2.31 9.33 -3.99
CA LEU A 102 -2.09 9.55 -2.56
C LEU A 102 -2.70 10.89 -2.15
N THR A 103 -3.51 10.90 -1.09
CA THR A 103 -4.00 12.12 -0.45
C THR A 103 -3.50 12.15 0.98
N LEU A 104 -2.79 13.22 1.33
CA LEU A 104 -2.11 13.41 2.60
C LEU A 104 -2.70 14.62 3.30
N PHE A 105 -3.10 14.45 4.55
CA PHE A 105 -3.64 15.52 5.37
C PHE A 105 -2.61 15.92 6.43
N CYS A 106 -2.38 17.22 6.57
CA CYS A 106 -1.61 17.80 7.66
C CYS A 106 -2.53 18.59 8.59
N LEU A 107 -2.94 17.95 9.67
CA LEU A 107 -3.88 18.48 10.63
C LEU A 107 -3.13 19.26 11.71
N TYR A 108 -3.48 20.53 11.88
CA TYR A 108 -3.02 21.33 13.00
C TYR A 108 -3.94 21.12 14.20
N GLU A 109 -3.39 20.63 15.29
CA GLU A 109 -4.07 20.53 16.58
C GLU A 109 -3.51 21.60 17.52
N GLY A 110 -4.26 22.69 17.67
CA GLY A 110 -3.90 23.81 18.52
C GLY A 110 -4.96 24.89 18.49
N ALA A 111 -4.92 25.79 19.46
CA ALA A 111 -5.84 26.92 19.55
C ALA A 111 -5.07 28.19 19.96
N PRO A 112 -5.07 29.26 19.14
CA PRO A 112 -5.83 29.45 17.89
C PRO A 112 -5.34 28.58 16.72
N ILE A 113 -6.24 28.33 15.76
CA ILE A 113 -5.94 27.62 14.51
C ILE A 113 -5.10 28.52 13.59
N VAL A 114 -4.12 27.94 12.92
CA VAL A 114 -3.32 28.61 11.89
C VAL A 114 -3.23 27.74 10.64
N PRO A 115 -3.01 28.32 9.45
CA PRO A 115 -2.83 27.55 8.24
C PRO A 115 -1.60 26.65 8.30
N THR A 116 -1.65 25.52 7.61
CA THR A 116 -0.48 24.64 7.40
C THR A 116 -0.07 24.65 5.93
N ARG A 117 1.21 24.41 5.65
CA ARG A 117 1.74 24.36 4.29
C ARG A 117 2.68 23.18 4.13
N TRP A 118 2.61 22.56 2.94
CA TRP A 118 3.51 21.49 2.54
C TRP A 118 4.72 22.01 1.77
N TYR A 119 5.86 21.40 2.05
CA TYR A 119 7.14 21.61 1.40
C TYR A 119 7.72 20.24 1.06
N PHE A 120 8.43 20.14 -0.07
CA PHE A 120 9.10 18.92 -0.47
C PHE A 120 10.38 19.24 -1.24
N ASP A 121 11.39 18.39 -1.11
CA ASP A 121 12.72 18.53 -1.72
C ASP A 121 12.82 17.80 -3.08
N GLY A 122 11.74 17.76 -3.84
CA GLY A 122 11.65 17.10 -5.15
C GLY A 122 10.99 17.97 -6.23
N PRO A 123 10.92 17.48 -7.49
CA PRO A 123 10.46 18.26 -8.65
C PRO A 123 8.96 18.62 -8.64
N GLY A 124 8.15 18.11 -7.71
CA GLY A 124 6.74 18.53 -7.57
C GLY A 124 5.78 18.01 -8.65
N THR A 125 6.21 17.06 -9.48
CA THR A 125 5.46 16.58 -10.65
C THR A 125 4.17 15.87 -10.24
N GLY A 126 3.02 16.27 -10.80
CA GLY A 126 1.74 15.63 -10.48
C GLY A 126 1.24 15.88 -9.06
N ILE A 127 1.77 16.91 -8.37
CA ILE A 127 1.37 17.28 -7.02
C ILE A 127 0.40 18.47 -7.06
N ARG A 128 -0.71 18.35 -6.34
CA ARG A 128 -1.64 19.44 -6.06
C ARG A 128 -1.69 19.69 -4.55
N GLN A 129 -1.66 20.95 -4.14
CA GLN A 129 -1.81 21.33 -2.74
C GLN A 129 -3.09 22.15 -2.56
N ASP A 130 -3.82 21.85 -1.49
CA ASP A 130 -4.84 22.73 -0.95
C ASP A 130 -4.35 23.31 0.37
N ALA A 131 -3.82 24.53 0.30
CA ALA A 131 -3.25 25.23 1.44
C ALA A 131 -4.30 25.64 2.48
N ASN A 132 -5.59 25.70 2.10
CA ASN A 132 -6.66 26.06 3.04
C ASN A 132 -6.99 24.90 4.00
N PHE A 133 -6.75 23.66 3.56
CA PHE A 133 -7.09 22.45 4.31
C PHE A 133 -5.86 21.62 4.69
N GLY A 134 -4.64 22.09 4.39
CA GLY A 134 -3.41 21.35 4.65
C GLY A 134 -3.32 20.04 3.89
N ILE A 135 -3.91 19.98 2.68
CA ILE A 135 -4.00 18.74 1.88
C ILE A 135 -2.91 18.74 0.81
N LEU A 136 -2.24 17.62 0.63
CA LEU A 136 -1.35 17.34 -0.50
C LEU A 136 -1.84 16.10 -1.25
N ILE A 137 -2.02 16.25 -2.55
CA ILE A 137 -2.49 15.18 -3.45
C ILE A 137 -1.36 14.88 -4.43
N ILE A 138 -0.98 13.61 -4.52
CA ILE A 138 -0.07 13.08 -5.55
C ILE A 138 -0.92 12.22 -6.48
N GLU A 139 -1.08 12.67 -7.72
CA GLU A 139 -1.79 11.92 -8.76
C GLU A 139 -0.79 10.96 -9.43
N SER A 140 -1.11 9.66 -9.44
CA SER A 140 -0.32 8.61 -10.08
C SER A 140 1.18 8.68 -9.72
N ALA A 141 1.51 8.33 -8.48
CA ALA A 141 2.87 8.44 -7.93
C ALA A 141 3.95 7.86 -8.88
N SER A 142 5.06 8.58 -9.02
CA SER A 142 6.18 8.24 -9.91
C SER A 142 7.51 8.40 -9.17
N ILE A 143 8.62 7.92 -9.75
CA ILE A 143 9.95 8.07 -9.13
C ILE A 143 10.35 9.54 -8.90
N GLN A 144 9.76 10.48 -9.65
CA GLN A 144 9.97 11.92 -9.47
C GLN A 144 9.32 12.45 -8.18
N ASN A 145 8.42 11.68 -7.55
CA ASN A 145 7.79 12.02 -6.28
C ASN A 145 8.60 11.53 -5.06
N GLU A 146 9.75 10.86 -5.26
CA GLU A 146 10.66 10.53 -4.15
C GLU A 146 11.27 11.79 -3.56
N ALA A 147 10.90 12.09 -2.32
CA ALA A 147 11.27 13.29 -1.61
C ALA A 147 10.98 13.16 -0.11
N THR A 148 11.54 14.05 0.68
CA THR A 148 11.13 14.38 2.05
C THR A 148 10.00 15.39 1.98
N TYR A 149 8.83 15.01 2.51
CA TYR A 149 7.66 15.86 2.60
C TYR A 149 7.56 16.42 4.01
N THR A 150 7.56 17.73 4.12
CA THR A 150 7.50 18.47 5.38
C THR A 150 6.26 19.33 5.40
N CYS A 151 5.43 19.17 6.43
CA CYS A 151 4.38 20.12 6.72
C CYS A 151 4.84 21.07 7.83
N SER A 152 4.52 22.36 7.69
CA SER A 152 4.82 23.38 8.70
C SER A 152 3.62 24.28 8.96
N SER A 153 3.39 24.65 10.22
CA SER A 153 2.41 25.66 10.61
C SER A 153 2.88 27.06 10.22
N GLN A 154 1.99 27.87 9.66
CA GLN A 154 2.26 29.26 9.29
C GLN A 154 2.01 30.18 10.51
N THR A 155 2.93 30.19 11.47
CA THR A 155 2.96 31.10 12.62
C THR A 155 4.04 32.16 12.44
N HIS A 156 3.86 33.34 13.02
CA HIS A 156 4.82 34.45 12.89
C HIS A 156 6.03 34.37 13.85
N ASP A 157 6.03 33.44 14.81
CA ASP A 157 7.03 33.35 15.91
C ASP A 157 7.63 31.93 16.07
N ASP A 158 8.52 31.76 17.05
CA ASP A 158 9.21 30.52 17.49
C ASP A 158 8.29 29.31 17.80
N ASP A 159 6.97 29.52 17.86
CA ASP A 159 5.97 28.46 18.07
C ASP A 159 5.69 27.59 16.82
N ALA A 160 6.43 27.82 15.72
CA ALA A 160 6.24 27.07 14.49
C ALA A 160 6.56 25.58 14.67
N VAL A 161 5.56 24.73 14.44
CA VAL A 161 5.71 23.27 14.48
C VAL A 161 5.83 22.72 13.06
N SER A 162 6.72 21.75 12.88
CA SER A 162 6.89 21.03 11.64
C SER A 162 6.95 19.53 11.86
N LYS A 163 6.55 18.77 10.84
CA LYS A 163 6.64 17.32 10.84
C LYS A 163 6.99 16.84 9.44
N SER A 164 7.76 15.77 9.33
CA SER A 164 8.25 15.26 8.04
C SER A 164 8.20 13.74 7.93
N PHE A 165 8.08 13.25 6.70
CA PHE A 165 8.30 11.85 6.32
C PHE A 165 8.94 11.79 4.93
N LYS A 166 9.52 10.65 4.60
CA LYS A 166 10.14 10.41 3.29
C LYS A 166 9.25 9.49 2.46
N ILE A 167 8.96 9.87 1.22
CA ILE A 167 8.36 8.97 0.23
C ILE A 167 9.47 8.30 -0.57
N LYS A 168 9.38 6.98 -0.66
CA LYS A 168 10.12 6.14 -1.61
C LYS A 168 9.11 5.51 -2.54
N VAL A 169 9.35 5.56 -3.85
CA VAL A 169 8.42 5.03 -4.85
C VAL A 169 8.96 3.71 -5.37
N GLN A 170 8.14 2.65 -5.25
CA GLN A 170 8.52 1.31 -5.69
C GLN A 170 7.50 0.76 -6.66
N ALA A 171 7.97 0.02 -7.65
CA ALA A 171 7.07 -0.73 -8.50
C ALA A 171 6.48 -1.91 -7.73
N GLN A 172 5.16 -2.11 -7.86
CA GLN A 172 4.54 -3.33 -7.40
C GLN A 172 5.01 -4.50 -8.28
N PRO A 173 5.46 -5.61 -7.67
CA PRO A 173 5.76 -6.81 -8.44
C PRO A 173 4.46 -7.40 -8.97
N LYS A 174 4.43 -7.64 -10.28
CA LYS A 174 3.39 -8.37 -10.98
C LYS A 174 3.84 -9.82 -11.08
N LEU A 175 3.06 -10.72 -10.49
CA LEU A 175 3.19 -12.16 -10.67
C LEU A 175 2.61 -12.55 -12.03
N ARG A 176 3.39 -13.28 -12.82
CA ARG A 176 2.93 -13.90 -14.06
C ARG A 176 3.16 -15.40 -13.99
N VAL A 177 2.08 -16.17 -14.06
CA VAL A 177 2.19 -17.63 -14.25
C VAL A 177 2.59 -17.88 -15.70
N ILE A 178 3.66 -18.64 -15.88
CA ILE A 178 4.18 -18.98 -17.21
C ILE A 178 3.46 -20.26 -17.65
N PRO A 179 2.71 -20.23 -18.77
CA PRO A 179 2.01 -21.42 -19.23
C PRO A 179 3.01 -22.52 -19.58
N SER A 180 2.78 -23.72 -19.02
CA SER A 180 3.53 -24.91 -19.41
C SER A 180 3.01 -25.45 -20.75
N SER A 181 3.90 -26.04 -21.55
CA SER A 181 3.57 -26.67 -22.83
C SER A 181 2.67 -27.90 -22.65
N VAL A 182 2.09 -28.40 -23.75
CA VAL A 182 1.44 -29.72 -23.77
C VAL A 182 2.45 -30.78 -23.38
N VAL A 183 2.14 -31.58 -22.37
CA VAL A 183 2.98 -32.67 -21.88
C VAL A 183 2.35 -33.99 -22.31
N GLN A 184 3.12 -34.84 -22.99
CA GLN A 184 2.74 -36.21 -23.33
C GLN A 184 3.44 -37.17 -22.39
N SER A 185 2.72 -38.16 -21.88
CA SER A 185 3.24 -39.21 -21.02
C SER A 185 2.52 -40.52 -21.32
N SER A 186 3.20 -41.64 -21.13
CA SER A 186 2.62 -42.97 -21.31
C SER A 186 1.89 -43.42 -20.05
N GLU A 187 0.92 -44.33 -20.21
CA GLU A 187 0.26 -44.97 -19.07
C GLU A 187 1.28 -45.78 -18.24
N GLY A 188 1.17 -45.72 -16.91
CA GLY A 188 2.06 -46.44 -15.99
C GLY A 188 3.39 -45.75 -15.67
N THR A 189 3.66 -44.56 -16.23
CA THR A 189 4.85 -43.77 -15.89
C THR A 189 4.54 -42.63 -14.91
N ASP A 190 5.49 -42.31 -14.04
CA ASP A 190 5.39 -41.13 -13.20
C ASP A 190 5.60 -39.84 -14.01
N LEU A 191 4.80 -38.81 -13.73
CA LEU A 191 4.89 -37.50 -14.37
C LEU A 191 4.96 -36.39 -13.33
N VAL A 192 5.90 -35.46 -13.52
CA VAL A 192 6.06 -34.25 -12.70
C VAL A 192 5.69 -33.01 -13.51
N LEU A 193 4.72 -32.24 -13.03
CA LEU A 193 4.32 -30.97 -13.62
C LEU A 193 4.85 -29.80 -12.79
N GLY A 194 5.79 -29.03 -13.36
CA GLY A 194 6.33 -27.82 -12.75
C GLY A 194 5.48 -26.59 -13.06
N CYS A 195 5.07 -25.85 -12.02
CA CYS A 195 4.42 -24.55 -12.18
C CYS A 195 5.48 -23.45 -12.14
N LYS A 196 5.73 -22.78 -13.28
CA LYS A 196 6.69 -21.68 -13.37
C LYS A 196 5.97 -20.35 -13.26
N TYR A 197 6.61 -19.39 -12.59
CA TYR A 197 6.15 -18.02 -12.53
C TYR A 197 7.33 -17.07 -12.73
N SER A 198 7.04 -15.85 -13.17
CA SER A 198 8.00 -14.75 -13.17
C SER A 198 7.43 -13.57 -12.40
N GLU A 199 8.32 -12.83 -11.74
CA GLU A 199 8.01 -11.53 -11.15
C GLU A 199 8.51 -10.44 -12.10
N SER A 200 7.68 -9.44 -12.34
CA SER A 200 8.06 -8.27 -13.14
C SER A 200 7.55 -7.01 -12.48
N SER A 201 8.39 -5.99 -12.39
CA SER A 201 8.03 -4.65 -11.97
C SER A 201 8.05 -3.74 -13.21
N GLU A 202 6.96 -3.04 -13.49
CA GLU A 202 7.00 -2.01 -14.55
C GLU A 202 7.89 -0.84 -14.09
N GLY A 203 8.86 -0.44 -14.91
CA GLY A 203 9.78 0.65 -14.62
C GLY A 203 11.05 0.27 -13.83
N PHE A 204 11.25 -1.00 -13.48
CA PHE A 204 12.49 -1.50 -12.87
C PHE A 204 13.00 -2.74 -13.66
N PRO A 205 14.33 -2.96 -13.76
CA PRO A 205 14.87 -4.07 -14.54
C PRO A 205 14.39 -5.43 -13.99
N LEU A 206 14.02 -6.34 -14.89
CA LEU A 206 13.55 -7.69 -14.56
C LEU A 206 14.62 -8.47 -13.78
N GLN A 207 14.33 -8.85 -12.54
CA GLN A 207 15.03 -9.96 -11.89
C GLN A 207 14.35 -11.26 -12.31
N THR A 208 14.92 -11.96 -13.29
CA THR A 208 14.48 -13.31 -13.64
C THR A 208 14.97 -14.30 -12.58
N SER A 209 14.12 -14.70 -11.64
CA SER A 209 14.42 -15.85 -10.78
C SER A 209 14.18 -17.14 -11.57
N LEU A 210 15.22 -17.61 -12.27
CA LEU A 210 15.20 -18.89 -12.97
C LEU A 210 15.36 -20.02 -11.94
N TRP A 211 14.27 -20.67 -11.56
CA TRP A 211 14.38 -21.99 -10.95
C TRP A 211 14.64 -23.01 -12.05
N ASN A 212 15.91 -23.38 -12.23
CA ASN A 212 16.26 -24.76 -12.54
C ASN A 212 16.58 -25.39 -11.19
N VAL A 213 15.92 -26.48 -10.81
CA VAL A 213 16.29 -27.22 -9.60
C VAL A 213 17.42 -28.19 -9.99
N PRO A 214 18.67 -27.87 -9.68
CA PRO A 214 19.57 -28.87 -9.13
C PRO A 214 19.95 -28.49 -7.69
N LEU A 215 20.02 -29.51 -6.84
CA LEU A 215 20.46 -29.55 -5.43
C LEU A 215 20.91 -28.19 -4.83
N MET A 216 20.15 -27.71 -3.83
CA MET A 216 20.58 -26.60 -2.97
C MET A 216 21.86 -26.97 -2.21
N THR A 217 22.89 -26.15 -2.35
CA THR A 217 23.85 -25.90 -1.28
C THR A 217 23.84 -24.41 -0.94
N SER A 218 23.58 -24.15 0.35
CA SER A 218 24.09 -23.04 1.17
C SER A 218 24.20 -21.64 0.55
N GLY A 219 23.34 -20.74 1.06
CA GLY A 219 23.77 -19.45 1.61
C GLY A 219 24.14 -18.34 0.62
N GLN A 220 23.15 -17.50 0.29
CA GLN A 220 23.38 -16.07 0.09
C GLN A 220 22.06 -15.30 0.29
N GLU A 221 21.95 -14.60 1.42
CA GLU A 221 20.94 -13.59 1.67
C GLU A 221 21.16 -12.42 0.71
N SER A 222 20.28 -12.29 -0.29
CA SER A 222 20.12 -11.03 -1.01
C SER A 222 19.08 -10.19 -0.27
N ASN A 223 19.42 -8.95 0.04
CA ASN A 223 18.59 -7.94 0.74
C ASN A 223 17.35 -7.47 -0.05
N HIS A 224 16.80 -8.32 -0.91
CA HIS A 224 15.43 -8.18 -1.39
C HIS A 224 14.58 -9.05 -0.47
N THR A 225 13.77 -8.44 0.39
CA THR A 225 12.61 -9.05 1.04
C THR A 225 11.59 -9.43 -0.03
N SER A 226 11.98 -10.41 -0.84
CA SER A 226 11.23 -10.95 -1.96
C SER A 226 10.03 -11.70 -1.42
N PHE A 227 8.98 -11.76 -2.24
CA PHE A 227 7.75 -12.51 -2.02
C PHE A 227 7.96 -14.00 -1.63
N ARG A 228 9.21 -14.49 -1.74
CA ARG A 228 9.68 -15.82 -1.33
C ARG A 228 9.28 -16.24 0.09
N THR A 229 9.16 -15.33 1.05
CA THR A 229 8.82 -15.69 2.44
C THR A 229 7.33 -15.81 2.72
N LYS A 230 6.45 -15.48 1.76
CA LYS A 230 4.99 -15.45 1.94
C LYS A 230 4.20 -16.46 1.12
N PHE A 231 4.85 -17.20 0.22
CA PHE A 231 4.18 -18.16 -0.66
C PHE A 231 4.40 -19.59 -0.17
N ALA A 232 3.32 -20.30 0.16
CA ALA A 232 3.36 -21.71 0.51
C ALA A 232 2.91 -22.58 -0.69
N PRO A 233 3.78 -23.48 -1.21
CA PRO A 233 3.39 -24.43 -2.25
C PRO A 233 2.13 -25.20 -1.85
N GLY A 234 1.15 -25.30 -2.77
CA GLY A 234 -0.11 -25.99 -2.51
C GLY A 234 -1.23 -25.14 -1.89
N THR A 235 -0.94 -23.90 -1.49
CA THR A 235 -1.95 -22.94 -1.00
C THR A 235 -2.07 -21.74 -1.95
N ASP A 236 -0.98 -21.00 -2.14
CA ASP A 236 -0.96 -19.80 -2.99
C ASP A 236 -0.64 -20.12 -4.47
N ILE A 237 0.06 -21.23 -4.71
CA ILE A 237 0.40 -21.75 -6.04
C ILE A 237 0.01 -23.22 -6.09
N GLY A 238 -0.85 -23.59 -7.04
CA GLY A 238 -1.38 -24.95 -7.17
C GLY A 238 -1.87 -25.25 -8.58
N TRP A 239 -2.18 -26.52 -8.81
CA TRP A 239 -2.70 -27.01 -10.10
C TRP A 239 -4.21 -27.14 -10.07
N LEU A 240 -4.87 -26.77 -11.17
CA LEU A 240 -6.28 -27.08 -11.41
C LEU A 240 -6.36 -28.25 -12.40
N HIS A 241 -7.13 -29.28 -12.06
CA HIS A 241 -7.51 -30.35 -12.97
C HIS A 241 -9.03 -30.26 -13.20
N ASN A 242 -9.43 -29.99 -14.45
CA ASN A 242 -10.84 -29.79 -14.84
C ASN A 242 -11.58 -28.77 -13.96
N GLY A 243 -10.91 -27.63 -13.69
CA GLY A 243 -11.46 -26.54 -12.89
C GLY A 243 -11.50 -26.79 -11.38
N LYS A 244 -10.97 -27.92 -10.89
CA LYS A 244 -10.88 -28.24 -9.46
C LYS A 244 -9.44 -28.27 -8.98
N THR A 245 -9.18 -27.74 -7.79
CA THR A 245 -7.85 -27.74 -7.16
C THR A 245 -7.35 -29.16 -6.95
N SER A 246 -6.17 -29.46 -7.49
CA SER A 246 -5.47 -30.73 -7.31
C SER A 246 -4.51 -30.62 -6.14
N LYS A 247 -4.71 -31.43 -5.09
CA LYS A 247 -3.88 -31.44 -3.86
C LYS A 247 -2.75 -32.49 -3.88
N ARG A 248 -2.39 -33.04 -5.04
CA ARG A 248 -1.32 -34.04 -5.14
C ARG A 248 0.04 -33.34 -5.09
N LEU A 249 0.54 -33.07 -3.89
CA LEU A 249 1.90 -32.64 -3.62
C LEU A 249 2.70 -33.84 -3.14
N VAL A 250 3.86 -34.08 -3.75
CA VAL A 250 4.89 -34.92 -3.14
C VAL A 250 5.74 -33.96 -2.32
N GLU A 251 5.49 -33.93 -1.02
CA GLU A 251 6.35 -33.26 -0.05
C GLU A 251 7.63 -34.09 0.05
N SER A 252 8.76 -33.55 -0.38
CA SER A 252 10.05 -34.25 -0.35
C SER A 252 10.64 -34.20 1.07
N GLU A 253 10.04 -34.93 2.00
CA GLU A 253 10.68 -35.28 3.28
C GLU A 253 10.62 -36.80 3.48
N LYS A 254 11.72 -37.47 3.14
CA LYS A 254 12.37 -38.56 3.88
C LYS A 254 13.49 -39.18 3.04
N LEU A 255 14.66 -38.54 3.08
CA LEU A 255 15.93 -39.26 2.93
C LEU A 255 16.35 -39.70 4.34
N GLN A 256 15.84 -40.83 4.80
CA GLN A 256 16.53 -41.61 5.82
C GLN A 256 17.59 -42.43 5.10
N ILE A 257 18.82 -41.97 5.21
CA ILE A 257 20.02 -42.73 4.89
C ILE A 257 20.08 -43.87 5.90
N GLY A 258 19.88 -45.10 5.43
CA GLY A 258 20.09 -46.32 6.20
C GLY A 258 20.74 -47.34 5.28
N GLY A 259 22.05 -47.20 5.07
CA GLY A 259 22.87 -48.18 4.38
C GLY A 259 23.36 -49.26 5.33
N ARG A 260 23.23 -50.49 4.85
CA ARG A 260 23.83 -51.76 5.30
C ARG A 260 23.27 -52.45 6.55
#